data_AF-A0A392RSA5-F1
#
_entry.id   AF-A0A392RSA5-F1
#
_cell.length_a   1.000
_cell.length_b   1.000
_cell.length_c   1.000
_cell.angle_alpha   90.00
_cell.angle_beta   90.00
_cell.angle_gamma   90.00
#
_symmetry.space_group_name_H-M   'P 1'
#
loop_
_entity.id
_entity.type
_entity.pdbx_description
1 polymer ?
#
loop_
_entity_poly.entity_id
_entity_poly.type
_entity_poly.pdbx_seq_one_letter_code
_entity_poly.pdbx_strand_id
1 'polypeptide(L)'
;MIYSATCSNNIKVVYTLTDPGLVACTPTVIVEFPIMEADAARIATLNDVNKALQGGFDLKWSGNYGDCQGCVATGGACGNDGGTGFRCFCKDGTHTTS
;
A
#
# COMPACT_ATOMS: atom_id res chain seq x y z
N MET A 1 13.73 11.30 -4.32
CA MET A 1 13.57 12.52 -3.50
C MET A 1 12.21 13.12 -3.84
N ILE A 2 11.52 13.76 -2.90
CA ILE A 2 10.22 14.40 -3.17
C ILE A 2 10.50 15.81 -3.69
N TYR A 3 10.02 16.13 -4.89
CA TYR A 3 10.15 17.47 -5.47
C TYR A 3 8.76 18.05 -5.74
N SER A 4 8.56 19.32 -5.37
CA SER A 4 7.35 20.07 -5.69
C SER A 4 7.66 21.15 -6.71
N ALA A 5 6.93 21.17 -7.82
CA ALA A 5 7.01 22.23 -8.81
C ALA A 5 5.68 22.99 -8.88
N THR A 6 5.75 24.31 -8.97
CA THR A 6 4.57 25.16 -9.22
C THR A 6 4.35 25.23 -10.73
N CYS A 7 3.26 24.62 -11.20
CA CYS A 7 2.87 24.58 -12.61
C CYS A 7 1.68 25.52 -12.81
N SER A 8 1.95 26.72 -13.33
CA SER A 8 0.95 27.79 -13.48
C SER A 8 0.23 28.08 -12.16
N ASN A 9 -0.97 27.54 -11.97
CA ASN A 9 -1.86 27.74 -10.83
C ASN A 9 -2.04 26.49 -9.95
N ASN A 10 -1.28 25.42 -10.20
CA ASN A 10 -1.36 24.18 -9.42
C ASN A 10 0.03 23.75 -8.92
N ILE A 11 0.10 23.19 -7.71
CA ILE A 11 1.31 22.58 -7.18
C ILE A 11 1.29 21.10 -7.57
N LYS A 12 2.30 20.64 -8.32
CA LYS A 12 2.50 19.23 -8.62
C LYS A 12 3.60 18.65 -7.74
N VAL A 13 3.25 17.62 -6.98
CA VAL A 13 4.21 16.79 -6.23
C VAL A 13 4.62 15.65 -7.14
N VAL A 14 5.90 15.60 -7.48
CA VAL A 14 6.44 14.56 -8.37
C VAL A 14 7.41 13.70 -7.57
N TYR A 15 7.19 12.39 -7.62
CA TYR A 15 8.11 11.40 -7.11
C TYR A 15 9.01 10.97 -8.27
N THR A 16 10.18 11.60 -8.41
CA THR A 16 11.16 11.21 -9.44
C THR A 16 12.32 10.44 -8.81
N LEU A 17 12.84 9.48 -9.57
CA LEU A 17 14.13 8.84 -9.32
C LEU A 17 15.28 9.57 -10.04
N THR A 18 14.99 10.64 -10.79
CA THR A 18 15.90 11.35 -11.71
C THR A 18 15.90 12.88 -11.54
N ASP A 19 16.94 13.53 -12.10
CA ASP A 19 17.35 14.94 -11.95
C ASP A 19 16.21 15.98 -12.14
N PRO A 20 16.05 16.95 -11.20
CA PRO A 20 15.04 18.01 -11.24
C PRO A 20 15.13 18.97 -12.44
N GLY A 21 16.24 19.01 -13.19
CA GLY A 21 16.41 19.88 -14.36
C GLY A 21 15.58 19.49 -15.60
N LEU A 22 14.96 18.31 -15.60
CA LEU A 22 14.24 17.74 -16.76
C LEU A 22 12.72 17.60 -16.57
N VAL A 23 12.13 18.27 -15.57
CA VAL A 23 10.67 18.21 -15.34
C VAL A 23 9.93 18.94 -16.47
N ALA A 24 9.62 18.22 -17.55
CA ALA A 24 8.74 18.69 -18.60
C ALA A 24 7.30 18.78 -18.03
N CYS A 25 6.62 19.91 -18.28
CA CYS A 25 5.24 20.15 -17.83
C CYS A 25 4.21 19.39 -18.67
N THR A 26 4.49 18.13 -19.00
CA THR A 26 3.57 17.20 -19.64
C THR A 26 3.18 16.14 -18.60
N PRO A 27 1.88 15.87 -18.38
CA PRO A 27 1.46 14.87 -17.41
C PRO A 27 1.88 13.49 -17.93
N THR A 28 2.91 12.90 -17.36
CA THR A 28 3.40 11.60 -17.87
C THR A 28 2.78 10.41 -17.15
N VAL A 29 2.35 10.52 -15.88
CA VAL A 29 1.80 9.35 -15.16
C VAL A 29 0.83 9.80 -14.04
N ILE A 30 -0.36 9.21 -14.00
CA ILE A 30 -1.20 9.19 -12.80
C ILE A 30 -0.84 7.92 -12.04
N VAL A 31 -0.41 8.07 -10.78
CA VAL A 31 -0.11 6.94 -9.90
C VAL A 31 -1.15 6.93 -8.79
N GLU A 32 -1.90 5.85 -8.71
CA GLU A 32 -2.93 5.64 -7.69
C GLU A 32 -2.33 4.87 -6.52
N PHE A 33 -2.45 5.41 -5.31
CA PHE A 33 -2.03 4.76 -4.08
C PHE A 33 -3.25 4.55 -3.18
N PRO A 34 -3.47 3.33 -2.65
CA PRO A 34 -4.49 3.12 -1.64
C PRO A 34 -4.12 3.86 -0.35
N ILE A 35 -5.15 4.40 0.30
CA ILE A 35 -5.09 5.07 1.61
C ILE A 35 -6.30 4.60 2.43
N MET A 36 -6.28 4.87 3.73
CA MET A 36 -7.42 4.57 4.61
C MET A 36 -8.66 5.43 4.27
N GLU A 37 -9.85 4.83 4.30
CA GLU A 37 -11.11 5.53 3.96
C GLU A 37 -11.35 6.76 4.86
N ALA A 38 -11.03 6.65 6.15
CA ALA A 38 -11.13 7.76 7.10
C ALA A 38 -10.25 8.96 6.74
N ASP A 39 -9.12 8.72 6.07
CA ASP A 39 -8.21 9.78 5.62
C ASP A 39 -8.67 10.39 4.30
N ALA A 40 -9.25 9.59 3.40
CA ALA A 40 -9.79 10.08 2.13
C ALA A 40 -10.83 11.20 2.31
N ALA A 41 -11.70 11.07 3.31
CA ALA A 41 -12.72 12.08 3.64
C ALA A 41 -12.14 13.41 4.18
N ARG A 42 -10.85 13.44 4.54
CA ARG A 42 -10.18 14.56 5.22
C ARG A 42 -9.13 15.26 4.36
N ILE A 43 -8.93 14.82 3.11
CA ILE A 43 -7.94 15.43 2.21
C ILE A 43 -8.46 16.80 1.73
N ALA A 44 -7.85 17.86 2.25
CA ALA A 44 -8.08 19.23 1.78
C ALA A 44 -6.78 19.92 1.34
N THR A 45 -5.64 19.47 1.87
CA THR A 45 -4.33 20.07 1.64
C THR A 45 -3.28 19.04 1.25
N LEU A 46 -2.16 19.55 0.74
CA LEU A 46 -1.00 18.75 0.36
C LEU A 46 -0.34 18.07 1.58
N ASN A 47 -0.45 18.68 2.76
CA ASN A 47 -0.03 18.07 4.02
C ASN A 47 -0.94 16.89 4.42
N ASP A 48 -2.23 16.93 4.10
CA ASP A 48 -3.16 15.84 4.39
C ASP A 48 -2.86 14.63 3.49
N VAL A 49 -2.50 14.86 2.22
CA VAL A 49 -2.01 13.80 1.32
C VAL A 49 -0.76 13.15 1.88
N ASN A 50 0.23 13.93 2.32
CA ASN A 50 1.45 13.38 2.91
C ASN A 50 1.16 12.55 4.17
N LYS A 51 0.25 13.02 5.03
CA LYS A 51 -0.17 12.28 6.22
C LYS A 51 -0.89 10.98 5.87
N ALA A 52 -1.80 10.99 4.90
CA ALA A 52 -2.50 9.80 4.46
C ALA A 52 -1.53 8.75 3.89
N LEU A 53 -0.57 9.18 3.08
CA LEU A 53 0.47 8.29 2.54
C LEU A 53 1.39 7.74 3.63
N GLN A 54 1.74 8.55 4.64
CA GLN A 54 2.54 8.12 5.80
C GLN A 54 1.76 7.19 6.74
N GLY A 55 0.44 7.37 6.86
CA GLY A 55 -0.45 6.52 7.65
C GLY A 55 -0.67 5.15 7.00
N GLY A 56 -0.61 5.08 5.67
CA GLY A 56 -0.79 3.84 4.93
C GLY A 56 -2.26 3.45 4.78
N PHE A 57 -2.50 2.15 4.64
CA PHE A 57 -3.83 1.58 4.42
C PHE A 57 -3.90 0.17 5.00
N ASP A 58 -5.08 -0.21 5.45
CA ASP A 58 -5.32 -1.57 5.93
C ASP A 58 -5.43 -2.55 4.77
N LEU A 59 -4.82 -3.72 4.96
CA LEU A 59 -5.01 -4.86 4.07
C LEU A 59 -6.12 -5.75 4.63
N LYS A 60 -7.23 -5.84 3.90
CA LYS A 60 -8.26 -6.83 4.22
C LYS A 60 -7.87 -8.19 3.65
N TRP A 61 -7.51 -9.11 4.54
CA TRP A 61 -7.32 -10.51 4.17
C TRP A 61 -8.67 -11.18 3.87
N SER A 62 -8.87 -11.63 2.64
CA SER A 62 -10.06 -12.39 2.24
C SER A 62 -9.92 -13.90 2.43
N GLY A 63 -8.79 -14.38 2.96
CA GLY A 63 -8.58 -15.81 3.18
C GLY A 63 -9.34 -16.35 4.39
N ASN A 64 -9.26 -17.67 4.58
CA ASN A 64 -10.08 -18.39 5.55
C ASN A 64 -9.66 -18.07 6.99
N TYR A 65 -10.40 -17.18 7.66
CA TYR A 65 -10.10 -16.69 9.02
C TYR A 65 -10.12 -17.82 10.06
N GLY A 66 -11.00 -18.82 9.90
CA GLY A 66 -11.06 -19.99 10.80
C GLY A 66 -9.77 -20.80 10.75
N ASP A 67 -9.32 -21.13 9.53
CA ASP A 67 -8.06 -21.82 9.27
C ASP A 67 -6.86 -21.03 9.80
N CYS A 68 -6.91 -19.70 9.68
CA CYS A 68 -5.88 -18.83 10.19
C CYS A 68 -5.79 -18.87 11.73
N GLN A 69 -6.92 -18.87 12.44
CA GLN A 69 -6.89 -19.00 13.90
C GLN A 69 -6.25 -20.31 14.35
N GLY A 70 -6.56 -21.42 13.69
CA GLY A 70 -5.92 -22.72 13.97
C GLY A 70 -4.41 -22.68 13.73
N CYS A 71 -3.99 -22.08 12.62
CA CYS A 71 -2.58 -21.89 12.27
C CYS A 71 -1.80 -21.06 13.31
N VAL A 72 -2.37 -19.94 13.75
CA VAL A 72 -1.72 -19.07 14.75
C VAL A 72 -1.68 -19.75 16.12
N ALA A 73 -2.71 -20.50 16.49
CA ALA A 73 -2.76 -21.22 17.76
C ALA A 73 -1.66 -22.29 17.90
N THR A 74 -1.16 -22.84 16.80
CA THR A 74 -0.03 -23.79 16.79
C THR A 74 1.33 -23.11 16.63
N GLY A 75 1.37 -21.77 16.59
CA GLY A 75 2.60 -20.99 16.43
C GLY A 75 3.05 -20.77 15.00
N GLY A 76 2.17 -21.03 14.02
CA GLY A 76 2.37 -20.69 12.61
C GLY A 76 1.96 -19.26 12.26
N ALA A 77 2.21 -18.87 11.01
CA ALA A 77 1.77 -17.59 10.44
C ALA A 77 0.87 -17.85 9.23
N CYS A 78 -0.23 -17.10 9.10
CA CYS A 78 -1.12 -17.20 7.96
C CYS A 78 -0.61 -16.37 6.79
N GLY A 79 -0.82 -16.85 5.57
CA GLY A 79 -0.61 -16.06 4.38
C GLY A 79 -0.96 -16.81 3.11
N ASN A 80 -0.30 -16.43 2.02
CA ASN A 80 -0.46 -16.98 0.68
C ASN A 80 0.94 -16.97 0.04
N ASP A 81 1.28 -18.00 -0.72
CA ASP A 81 2.58 -18.20 -1.37
C ASP A 81 2.63 -17.72 -2.83
N GLY A 82 1.72 -16.82 -3.23
CA GLY A 82 1.52 -16.35 -4.60
C GLY A 82 0.46 -17.11 -5.40
N GLY A 83 -0.19 -18.12 -4.80
CA GLY A 83 -1.33 -18.83 -5.38
C GLY A 83 -2.68 -18.18 -5.08
N THR A 84 -3.77 -18.93 -5.23
CA THR A 84 -5.13 -18.48 -4.90
C THR A 84 -5.58 -18.88 -3.48
N GLY A 85 -4.78 -19.67 -2.78
CA GLY A 85 -5.19 -20.37 -1.56
C GLY A 85 -4.59 -19.83 -0.27
N PHE A 86 -5.26 -20.15 0.83
CA PHE A 86 -4.74 -20.00 2.19
C PHE A 86 -3.52 -20.91 2.40
N ARG A 87 -2.52 -20.39 3.12
CA ARG A 87 -1.35 -21.13 3.58
C ARG A 87 -1.08 -20.87 5.05
N CYS A 88 -0.73 -21.93 5.77
CA CYS A 88 -0.20 -21.85 7.11
C CYS A 88 1.31 -22.13 7.07
N PHE A 89 2.11 -21.14 7.43
CA PHE A 89 3.56 -21.24 7.50
C PHE A 89 3.97 -21.64 8.92
N CYS A 90 4.28 -22.92 9.10
CA CYS A 90 4.73 -23.51 10.36
C CYS A 90 6.25 -23.70 10.38
N LYS A 91 6.83 -23.99 11.55
CA LYS A 91 8.28 -24.28 11.69
C LYS A 91 8.74 -25.52 10.91
N ASP A 92 7.86 -26.48 10.71
CA ASP A 92 8.08 -27.73 9.98
C ASP A 92 7.78 -27.61 8.48
N GLY A 93 7.25 -26.47 8.02
CA GLY A 93 6.97 -26.21 6.61
C GLY A 93 5.63 -25.51 6.37
N THR A 94 5.29 -25.36 5.08
CA THR A 94 4.04 -24.73 4.66
C THR A 94 2.96 -25.76 4.44
N HIS A 95 1.83 -25.62 5.14
CA HIS A 95 0.68 -26.51 5.04
C HIS A 95 -0.51 -25.81 4.39
N THR A 96 -1.27 -26.57 3.58
CA THR A 96 -2.60 -26.20 3.11
C THR A 96 -3.63 -26.79 4.08
N THR A 97 -4.65 -26.04 4.46
CA THR A 97 -5.80 -26.63 5.17
C THR A 97 -6.55 -27.58 4.24
N SER A 98 -6.94 -28.74 4.77
CA SER A 98 -7.90 -29.67 4.15
C SER A 98 -9.30 -29.38 4.66
#